data_AF-A0A2N2DMB0-F1
#
_entry.id   AF-A0A2N2DMB0-F1
#
_cell.length_a   1.000
_cell.length_b   1.000
_cell.length_c   1.000
_cell.angle_alpha   90.00
_cell.angle_beta   90.00
_cell.angle_gamma   90.00
#
_symmetry.space_group_name_H-M   'P 1'
#
loop_
_entity.id
_entity.type
_entity.pdbx_description
1 polymer ?
#
loop_
_entity_poly.entity_id
_entity_poly.type
_entity_poly.pdbx_seq_one_letter_code
_entity_poly.pdbx_strand_id
1 'polypeptide(L)'
;MISAELVKDTNLIEVKVTNTEPEKAVLIADTLTKEFLSFISEKNKERMSQSVEVLKEQIAVIEQDLLIANDILKDFNRQPRSINFVQEELNSKMNDLTMYQSELIKSDIELDQLWAGKYQLEDSLAQVDSVLLKVTTEEKGMDPETGERVVVTTTTEEPNPEYQNLLAKYENKKQEIAQLEAKITGITAAVDALVQNLGELQTELTEKKSEFTAIMRDVERLEKSHSLFSERLAQTQIYESINIGETNLLIVAPALEPTSPFKPNKKLNIAIAFVLALMVGVFLAFILEFFDDNIKNAEDVKRYLDLPVMGSIPKIDSSVKTRRVY
;
A
#
# COMPACT_ATOMS: atom_id res chain seq x y z
N MET A 1 51.90 -15.49 -11.53
CA MET A 1 50.64 -15.72 -10.77
C MET A 1 50.01 -14.37 -10.45
N ILE A 2 48.69 -14.24 -10.56
CA ILE A 2 47.95 -13.00 -10.30
C ILE A 2 47.03 -13.26 -9.10
N SER A 3 46.99 -12.37 -8.13
CA SER A 3 46.07 -12.42 -6.99
C SER A 3 45.56 -11.03 -6.65
N ALA A 4 44.29 -10.92 -6.27
CA ALA A 4 43.69 -9.69 -5.78
C ALA A 4 43.18 -9.90 -4.35
N GLU A 5 43.56 -9.03 -3.43
CA GLU A 5 43.18 -9.12 -2.01
C GLU A 5 42.68 -7.77 -1.51
N LEU A 6 41.67 -7.80 -0.64
CA LEU A 6 41.17 -6.59 0.01
C LEU A 6 42.06 -6.26 1.20
N VAL A 7 42.56 -5.03 1.27
CA VAL A 7 43.40 -4.61 2.37
C VAL A 7 42.50 -4.37 3.60
N LYS A 8 42.80 -5.07 4.70
CA LYS A 8 41.99 -5.04 5.93
C LYS A 8 41.70 -3.61 6.38
N ASP A 9 40.47 -3.37 6.79
CA ASP A 9 39.97 -2.08 7.30
C ASP A 9 40.11 -0.91 6.32
N THR A 10 40.24 -1.20 5.01
CA THR A 10 40.29 -0.17 3.95
C THR A 10 39.42 -0.55 2.75
N ASN A 11 39.15 0.43 1.87
CA ASN A 11 38.47 0.22 0.59
C ASN A 11 39.46 -0.03 -0.56
N LEU A 12 40.66 -0.51 -0.25
CA LEU A 12 41.73 -0.73 -1.23
C LEU A 12 41.75 -2.19 -1.68
N ILE A 13 41.84 -2.37 -3.01
CA ILE A 13 42.06 -3.67 -3.63
C ILE A 13 43.52 -3.71 -4.05
N GLU A 14 44.29 -4.63 -3.47
CA GLU A 14 45.69 -4.84 -3.81
C GLU A 14 45.80 -5.92 -4.88
N VAL A 15 46.37 -5.56 -6.04
CA VAL A 15 46.63 -6.49 -7.15
C VAL A 15 48.11 -6.88 -7.13
N LYS A 16 48.39 -8.16 -6.91
CA LYS A 16 49.75 -8.72 -6.91
C LYS A 16 49.97 -9.57 -8.16
N VAL A 17 51.04 -9.26 -8.89
CA VAL A 17 51.46 -10.02 -10.07
C VAL A 17 52.88 -10.53 -9.87
N THR A 18 53.08 -11.83 -10.07
CA THR A 18 54.41 -12.46 -10.04
C THR A 18 54.80 -12.91 -11.44
N ASN A 19 55.97 -12.47 -11.89
CA ASN A 19 56.58 -12.84 -13.17
C ASN A 19 58.10 -13.00 -13.00
N THR A 20 58.74 -13.74 -13.91
CA THR A 20 60.20 -13.92 -13.96
C THR A 20 60.91 -12.62 -14.33
N GLU A 21 60.27 -11.80 -15.18
CA GLU A 21 60.80 -10.51 -15.63
C GLU A 21 60.07 -9.35 -14.93
N PRO A 22 60.80 -8.44 -14.26
CA PRO A 22 60.20 -7.38 -13.45
C PRO A 22 59.34 -6.43 -14.29
N GLU A 23 59.80 -6.03 -15.47
CA GLU A 23 59.06 -5.15 -16.39
C GLU A 23 57.72 -5.76 -16.81
N LYS A 24 57.70 -7.08 -17.11
CA LYS A 24 56.46 -7.78 -17.48
C LYS A 24 55.48 -7.90 -16.32
N ALA A 25 55.95 -7.99 -15.07
CA ALA A 25 55.06 -8.03 -13.90
C ALA A 25 54.30 -6.71 -13.75
N VAL A 26 55.00 -5.58 -13.88
CA VAL A 26 54.42 -4.23 -13.84
C VAL A 26 53.45 -4.03 -15.00
N LEU A 27 53.86 -4.33 -16.23
CA LEU A 27 53.01 -4.19 -17.41
C LEU A 27 51.70 -4.97 -17.30
N ILE A 28 51.76 -6.21 -16.81
CA ILE A 28 50.56 -7.04 -16.60
C ILE A 28 49.66 -6.43 -15.52
N ALA A 29 50.22 -5.96 -14.40
CA ALA A 29 49.45 -5.36 -13.31
C ALA A 29 48.73 -4.09 -13.75
N ASP A 30 49.42 -3.17 -14.42
CA ASP A 30 48.85 -1.92 -14.92
C ASP A 30 47.82 -2.17 -16.02
N THR A 31 48.13 -3.04 -16.98
CA THR A 31 47.21 -3.39 -18.08
C THR A 31 45.95 -4.04 -17.53
N LEU A 32 46.07 -5.02 -16.62
CA LEU A 32 44.92 -5.68 -16.02
C LEU A 32 44.04 -4.70 -15.24
N THR A 33 44.64 -3.78 -14.50
CA THR A 33 43.90 -2.75 -13.75
C THR A 33 43.14 -1.84 -14.71
N LYS A 34 43.78 -1.36 -15.78
CA LYS A 34 43.14 -0.52 -16.79
C LYS A 34 41.99 -1.24 -17.51
N GLU A 35 42.23 -2.45 -18.00
CA GLU A 35 41.21 -3.25 -18.69
C GLU A 35 40.04 -3.60 -17.77
N PHE A 36 40.30 -3.90 -16.50
CA PHE A 36 39.24 -4.14 -15.51
C PHE A 36 38.39 -2.90 -15.27
N LEU A 37 39.00 -1.72 -15.13
CA LEU A 37 38.25 -0.46 -14.99
C LEU A 37 37.39 -0.18 -16.23
N SER A 38 37.95 -0.37 -17.43
CA SER A 38 37.20 -0.24 -18.69
C SER A 38 36.05 -1.25 -18.77
N PHE A 39 36.26 -2.51 -18.39
CA PHE A 39 35.22 -3.54 -18.37
C PHE A 39 34.07 -3.20 -17.41
N ILE A 40 34.38 -2.77 -16.17
CA ILE A 40 33.34 -2.39 -15.20
C ILE A 40 32.61 -1.13 -15.66
N SER A 41 33.33 -0.15 -16.21
CA SER A 41 32.74 1.05 -16.81
C SER A 41 31.73 0.72 -17.91
N GLU A 42 32.13 -0.13 -18.86
CA GLU A 42 31.29 -0.58 -19.96
C GLU A 42 30.07 -1.36 -19.45
N LYS A 43 30.27 -2.27 -18.49
CA LYS A 43 29.16 -3.03 -17.87
C LYS A 43 28.20 -2.17 -17.07
N ASN A 44 28.69 -1.15 -16.38
CA ASN A 44 27.85 -0.18 -15.67
C ASN A 44 27.04 0.65 -16.67
N LYS A 45 27.66 1.11 -17.77
CA LYS A 45 26.97 1.84 -18.84
C LYS A 45 25.89 0.99 -19.50
N GLU A 46 26.19 -0.27 -19.83
CA GLU A 46 25.23 -1.22 -20.42
C GLU A 46 24.00 -1.41 -19.49
N ARG A 47 24.24 -1.66 -18.19
CA ARG A 47 23.17 -1.79 -17.18
C ARG A 47 22.35 -0.53 -17.02
N MET A 48 22.98 0.64 -17.08
CA MET A 48 22.28 1.92 -16.99
C MET A 48 21.40 2.15 -18.21
N SER A 49 21.90 1.87 -19.41
CA SER A 49 21.15 1.97 -20.66
C SER A 49 19.93 1.03 -20.66
N GLN A 50 20.11 -0.22 -20.20
CA GLN A 50 18.99 -1.14 -19.99
C GLN A 50 17.97 -0.61 -18.99
N SER A 51 18.43 0.01 -17.90
CA SER A 51 17.55 0.62 -16.89
C SER A 51 16.74 1.79 -17.47
N VAL A 52 17.37 2.64 -18.30
CA VAL A 52 16.70 3.74 -19.01
C VAL A 52 15.61 3.20 -19.93
N GLU A 53 15.89 2.13 -20.67
CA GLU A 53 14.92 1.55 -21.60
C GLU A 53 13.71 0.97 -20.86
N VAL A 54 13.94 0.22 -19.78
CA VAL A 54 12.85 -0.30 -18.93
C VAL A 54 12.00 0.85 -18.35
N LEU A 55 12.63 1.93 -17.87
CA LEU A 55 11.89 3.08 -17.37
C LEU A 55 11.03 3.74 -18.45
N LYS A 56 11.54 3.87 -19.68
CA LYS A 56 10.76 4.40 -20.81
C LYS A 56 9.58 3.49 -21.17
N GLU A 57 9.79 2.18 -21.24
CA GLU A 57 8.71 1.22 -21.50
C GLU A 57 7.61 1.33 -20.43
N GLN A 58 7.98 1.40 -19.16
CA GLN A 58 7.03 1.57 -18.05
C GLN A 58 6.27 2.90 -18.14
N ILE A 59 6.96 4.01 -18.48
CA ILE A 59 6.31 5.31 -18.69
C ILE A 59 5.29 5.21 -19.84
N ALA A 60 5.64 4.59 -20.96
CA ALA A 60 4.73 4.43 -22.09
C ALA A 60 3.47 3.63 -21.73
N VAL A 61 3.61 2.56 -20.93
CA VAL A 61 2.47 1.78 -20.41
C VAL A 61 1.61 2.66 -19.49
N ILE A 62 2.23 3.41 -18.56
CA ILE A 62 1.50 4.31 -17.66
C ILE A 62 0.77 5.41 -18.45
N GLU A 63 1.39 5.98 -19.49
CA GLU A 63 0.76 6.98 -20.36
C GLU A 63 -0.46 6.41 -21.08
N GLN A 64 -0.36 5.18 -21.60
CA GLN A 64 -1.48 4.50 -22.22
C GLN A 64 -2.62 4.25 -21.21
N ASP A 65 -2.31 3.75 -20.02
CA ASP A 65 -3.28 3.54 -18.96
C ASP A 65 -3.92 4.85 -18.51
N LEU A 66 -3.14 5.93 -18.43
CA LEU A 66 -3.61 7.26 -18.08
C LEU A 66 -4.55 7.83 -19.15
N LEU A 67 -4.28 7.59 -20.44
CA LEU A 67 -5.18 7.96 -21.52
C LEU A 67 -6.52 7.21 -21.40
N ILE A 68 -6.48 5.90 -21.13
CA ILE A 68 -7.69 5.09 -20.94
C ILE A 68 -8.47 5.58 -19.72
N ALA A 69 -7.82 5.80 -18.58
CA ALA A 69 -8.46 6.27 -17.36
C ALA A 69 -9.10 7.66 -17.54
N ASN A 70 -8.44 8.57 -18.27
CA ASN A 70 -8.99 9.89 -18.59
C ASN A 70 -10.17 9.81 -19.56
N ASP A 71 -10.15 8.89 -20.52
CA ASP A 71 -11.28 8.68 -21.43
C ASP A 71 -12.51 8.14 -20.67
N ILE A 72 -12.30 7.17 -19.77
CA ILE A 72 -13.34 6.68 -18.86
C ILE A 72 -13.92 7.83 -18.00
N LEU A 73 -13.06 8.68 -17.42
CA LEU A 73 -13.49 9.84 -16.65
C LEU A 73 -14.31 10.82 -17.49
N LYS A 74 -13.86 11.09 -18.71
CA LYS A 74 -14.54 11.99 -19.65
C LYS A 74 -15.90 11.44 -20.07
N ASP A 75 -15.99 10.15 -20.34
CA ASP A 75 -17.23 9.48 -20.71
C ASP A 75 -18.21 9.45 -19.54
N PHE A 76 -17.73 9.18 -18.31
CA PHE A 76 -18.52 9.30 -17.09
C PHE A 76 -19.11 10.71 -16.93
N ASN A 77 -18.30 11.75 -17.14
CA ASN A 77 -18.73 13.15 -17.06
C ASN A 77 -19.69 13.59 -18.18
N ARG A 78 -19.67 12.89 -19.34
CA ARG A 78 -20.54 13.16 -20.49
C ARG A 78 -21.92 12.52 -20.36
N GLN A 79 -22.11 11.60 -19.43
CA GLN A 79 -23.39 10.94 -19.24
C GLN A 79 -24.48 12.00 -18.93
N PRO A 80 -25.63 11.99 -19.64
CA PRO A 80 -26.72 12.94 -19.38
C PRO A 80 -27.20 12.90 -17.93
N ARG A 81 -27.23 11.70 -17.34
CA ARG A 81 -27.54 11.45 -15.93
C ARG A 81 -26.28 11.60 -15.07
N SER A 82 -25.76 12.82 -15.02
CA SER A 82 -24.57 13.20 -14.26
C SER A 82 -24.86 13.28 -12.75
N ILE A 83 -23.80 13.28 -11.92
CA ILE A 83 -23.93 13.46 -10.45
C ILE A 83 -24.72 14.73 -10.13
N ASN A 84 -24.43 15.84 -10.80
CA ASN A 84 -25.12 17.12 -10.58
C ASN A 84 -26.57 17.06 -11.02
N PHE A 85 -26.88 16.38 -12.12
CA PHE A 85 -28.26 16.19 -12.57
C PHE A 85 -29.08 15.42 -11.54
N VAL A 86 -28.59 14.26 -11.08
CA VAL A 86 -29.28 13.44 -10.07
C VAL A 86 -29.40 14.19 -8.74
N GLN A 87 -28.37 14.95 -8.34
CA GLN A 87 -28.41 15.79 -7.15
C GLN A 87 -29.49 16.88 -7.25
N GLU A 88 -29.65 17.52 -8.41
CA GLU A 88 -30.67 18.54 -8.63
C GLU A 88 -32.08 17.94 -8.67
N GLU A 89 -32.23 16.77 -9.30
CA GLU A 89 -33.49 16.01 -9.29
C GLU A 89 -33.90 15.63 -7.85
N LEU A 90 -32.94 15.16 -7.04
CA LEU A 90 -33.15 14.87 -5.62
C LEU A 90 -33.56 16.12 -4.84
N ASN A 91 -32.91 17.26 -5.08
CA ASN A 91 -33.26 18.53 -4.43
C ASN A 91 -34.68 18.99 -4.82
N SER A 92 -35.02 18.90 -6.11
CA SER A 92 -36.37 19.24 -6.60
C SER A 92 -37.43 18.35 -5.95
N LYS A 93 -37.19 17.04 -5.86
CA LYS A 93 -38.11 16.11 -5.20
C LYS A 93 -38.19 16.38 -3.70
N MET A 94 -37.10 16.76 -3.04
CA MET A 94 -37.16 17.14 -1.62
C MET A 94 -38.01 18.41 -1.39
N ASN A 95 -38.01 19.34 -2.34
CA ASN A 95 -38.89 20.50 -2.32
C ASN A 95 -40.36 20.09 -2.54
N ASP A 96 -40.63 19.21 -3.52
CA ASP A 96 -41.97 18.64 -3.74
C ASP A 96 -42.49 17.94 -2.47
N LEU A 97 -41.64 17.16 -1.80
CA LEU A 97 -41.96 16.47 -0.54
C LEU A 97 -42.39 17.47 0.54
N THR A 98 -41.60 18.52 0.71
CA THR A 98 -41.87 19.57 1.70
C THR A 98 -43.20 20.28 1.39
N MET A 99 -43.50 20.51 0.11
CA MET A 99 -44.76 21.10 -0.33
C MET A 99 -45.95 20.18 -0.01
N TYR A 100 -45.87 18.89 -0.36
CA TYR A 100 -46.94 17.93 -0.07
C TYR A 100 -47.14 17.71 1.43
N GLN A 101 -46.07 17.65 2.22
CA GLN A 101 -46.16 17.56 3.68
C GLN A 101 -46.85 18.80 4.28
N SER A 102 -46.55 20.00 3.75
CA SER A 102 -47.26 21.22 4.16
C SER A 102 -48.75 21.19 3.80
N GLU A 103 -49.08 20.68 2.61
CA GLU A 103 -50.48 20.54 2.17
C GLU A 103 -51.24 19.50 2.99
N LEU A 104 -50.58 18.39 3.36
CA LEU A 104 -51.14 17.36 4.23
C LEU A 104 -51.49 17.93 5.60
N ILE A 105 -50.55 18.61 6.26
CA ILE A 105 -50.77 19.26 7.56
C ILE A 105 -51.94 20.25 7.51
N LYS A 106 -52.03 21.06 6.43
CA LYS A 106 -53.15 21.99 6.26
C LYS A 106 -54.48 21.26 6.11
N SER A 107 -54.50 20.18 5.33
CA SER A 107 -55.69 19.38 5.09
C SER A 107 -56.15 18.65 6.36
N ASP A 108 -55.21 18.15 7.18
CA ASP A 108 -55.52 17.52 8.47
C ASP A 108 -56.16 18.52 9.45
N ILE A 109 -55.63 19.75 9.52
CA ILE A 109 -56.23 20.81 10.35
C ILE A 109 -57.64 21.18 9.85
N GLU A 110 -57.84 21.28 8.54
CA GLU A 110 -59.15 21.55 7.96
C GLU A 110 -60.14 20.40 8.25
N LEU A 111 -59.68 19.16 8.19
CA LEU A 111 -60.47 17.97 8.52
C LEU A 111 -60.92 18.01 9.99
N ASP A 112 -60.02 18.34 10.92
CA ASP A 112 -60.34 18.49 12.34
C ASP A 112 -61.41 19.58 12.58
N GLN A 113 -61.32 20.70 11.86
CA GLN A 113 -62.32 21.78 11.94
C GLN A 113 -63.68 21.34 11.40
N LEU A 114 -63.69 20.56 10.30
CA LEU A 114 -64.92 20.01 9.74
C LEU A 114 -65.56 19.00 10.70
N TRP A 115 -64.78 18.12 11.32
CA TRP A 115 -65.28 17.19 12.34
C TRP A 115 -65.86 17.92 13.55
N ALA A 116 -65.14 18.90 14.11
CA ALA A 116 -65.62 19.69 15.24
C ALA A 116 -66.97 20.37 14.93
N GLY A 117 -67.11 20.97 13.74
CA GLY A 117 -68.37 21.59 13.34
C GLY A 117 -69.48 20.58 12.99
N LYS A 118 -69.15 19.38 12.52
CA LYS A 118 -70.13 18.29 12.33
C LYS A 118 -70.70 17.84 13.67
N TYR A 119 -69.85 17.63 14.69
CA TYR A 119 -70.31 17.24 16.03
C TYR A 119 -71.22 18.31 16.66
N GLN A 120 -70.94 19.60 16.44
CA GLN A 120 -71.83 20.68 16.88
C GLN A 120 -73.21 20.63 16.21
N LEU A 121 -73.26 20.33 14.91
CA LEU A 121 -74.52 20.16 14.18
C LEU A 121 -75.28 18.91 14.64
N GLU A 122 -74.57 17.84 14.95
CA GLU A 122 -75.15 16.60 15.48
C GLU A 122 -75.79 16.82 16.85
N ASP A 123 -75.13 17.55 17.75
CA ASP A 123 -75.71 17.97 19.04
C ASP A 123 -76.94 18.87 18.85
N SER A 124 -76.88 19.83 17.91
CA SER A 124 -78.02 20.70 17.59
C SER A 124 -79.21 19.91 17.04
N LEU A 125 -78.96 18.91 16.18
CA LEU A 125 -79.99 18.02 15.64
C LEU A 125 -80.63 17.12 16.71
N ALA A 126 -79.88 16.76 17.76
CA ALA A 126 -80.42 16.00 18.90
C ALA A 126 -81.31 16.85 19.80
N GLN A 127 -81.13 18.18 19.82
CA GLN A 127 -81.93 19.13 20.60
C GLN A 127 -83.20 19.60 19.89
N VAL A 128 -83.23 19.55 18.56
CA VAL A 128 -84.39 19.95 17.74
C VAL A 128 -85.28 18.75 17.47
N ASP A 129 -86.55 18.83 17.86
CA ASP A 129 -87.53 17.77 17.63
C ASP A 129 -87.75 17.53 16.13
N SER A 130 -87.65 16.26 15.71
CA SER A 130 -87.89 15.82 14.33
C SER A 130 -89.37 15.86 13.93
N VAL A 131 -90.26 16.05 14.92
CA VAL A 131 -91.70 15.94 14.74
C VAL A 131 -92.27 17.21 14.11
N LEU A 132 -93.20 16.95 13.21
CA LEU A 132 -93.92 17.89 12.39
C LEU A 132 -94.49 19.06 13.22
N LEU A 133 -94.25 20.30 12.78
CA LEU A 133 -94.95 21.46 13.35
C LEU A 133 -96.44 21.22 13.13
N LYS A 134 -97.20 21.14 14.22
CA LYS A 134 -98.66 21.18 14.17
C LYS A 134 -99.07 22.59 13.79
N VAL A 135 -99.09 22.87 12.48
CA VAL A 135 -99.64 24.11 11.97
C VAL A 135 -101.15 23.99 12.11
N THR A 136 -101.69 24.73 13.08
CA THR A 136 -103.14 24.81 13.28
C THR A 136 -103.62 26.00 12.48
N THR A 137 -104.20 25.76 11.31
CA THR A 137 -104.84 26.81 10.53
C THR A 137 -106.30 26.90 10.96
N GLU A 138 -106.68 28.04 11.53
CA GLU A 138 -108.08 28.34 11.84
C GLU A 138 -108.75 28.93 10.59
N GLU A 139 -109.45 28.10 9.82
CA GLU A 139 -110.36 28.62 8.81
C GLU A 139 -111.71 28.92 9.46
N LYS A 140 -112.12 30.19 9.40
CA LYS A 140 -113.45 30.63 9.81
C LYS A 140 -114.44 30.30 8.69
N GLY A 141 -115.07 29.14 8.82
CA GLY A 141 -116.22 28.75 8.00
C GLY A 141 -117.53 29.26 8.62
N MET A 142 -118.52 29.47 7.76
CA MET A 142 -119.91 29.64 8.19
C MET A 142 -120.60 28.28 8.00
N ASP A 143 -121.16 27.72 9.05
CA ASP A 143 -121.87 26.43 8.95
C ASP A 143 -123.14 26.63 8.08
N PRO A 144 -123.26 25.93 6.95
CA PRO A 144 -124.36 26.12 6.00
C PRO A 144 -125.74 25.73 6.56
N GLU A 145 -125.84 25.02 7.68
CA GLU A 145 -127.12 24.59 8.26
C GLU A 145 -127.61 25.47 9.43
N THR A 146 -126.71 26.10 10.19
CA THR A 146 -127.05 26.81 11.44
C THR A 146 -126.74 28.31 11.41
N GLY A 147 -125.94 28.78 10.44
CA GLY A 147 -125.55 30.19 10.34
C GLY A 147 -124.63 30.67 11.48
N GLU A 148 -124.09 29.75 12.29
CA GLU A 148 -123.08 30.06 13.31
C GLU A 148 -121.66 30.03 12.72
N ARG A 149 -120.77 30.82 13.34
CA ARG A 149 -119.34 30.85 12.97
C ARG A 149 -118.70 29.58 13.51
N VAL A 150 -118.38 28.63 12.63
CA VAL A 150 -117.65 27.41 13.01
C VAL A 150 -116.18 27.61 12.67
N VAL A 151 -115.34 27.47 13.68
CA VAL A 151 -113.89 27.43 13.50
C VAL A 151 -113.53 26.00 13.17
N VAL A 152 -113.16 25.74 11.91
CA VAL A 152 -112.62 24.44 11.50
C VAL A 152 -111.11 24.53 11.72
N THR A 153 -110.63 23.87 12.77
CA THR A 153 -109.19 23.70 13.02
C THR A 153 -108.69 22.51 12.22
N THR A 154 -107.92 22.78 11.16
CA THR A 154 -107.20 21.74 10.44
C THR A 154 -105.78 21.70 10.99
N THR A 155 -105.38 20.57 11.59
CA THR A 155 -104.00 20.34 12.01
C THR A 155 -103.26 19.66 10.89
N THR A 156 -102.44 20.41 10.16
CA THR A 156 -101.47 19.84 9.21
C THR A 156 -100.16 19.64 9.92
N GLU A 157 -99.63 18.43 9.81
CA GLU A 157 -98.31 18.09 10.31
C GLU A 157 -97.30 18.39 9.19
N GLU A 158 -96.55 19.49 9.30
CA GLU A 158 -95.52 19.88 8.32
C GLU A 158 -94.10 19.59 8.83
N PRO A 159 -93.17 19.12 7.97
CA PRO A 159 -91.77 18.88 8.36
C PRO A 159 -91.17 20.11 8.99
N ASN A 160 -90.56 19.97 10.18
CA ASN A 160 -89.88 21.07 10.85
C ASN A 160 -88.80 21.66 9.90
N PRO A 161 -88.97 22.88 9.38
CA PRO A 161 -88.02 23.46 8.41
C PRO A 161 -86.65 23.70 9.03
N GLU A 162 -86.56 23.94 10.34
CA GLU A 162 -85.30 24.13 11.05
C GLU A 162 -84.49 22.82 11.09
N TYR A 163 -85.15 21.70 11.40
CA TYR A 163 -84.53 20.37 11.37
C TYR A 163 -84.03 20.01 9.97
N GLN A 164 -84.84 20.25 8.93
CA GLN A 164 -84.46 19.98 7.53
C GLN A 164 -83.25 20.82 7.09
N ASN A 165 -83.19 22.08 7.50
CA ASN A 165 -82.04 22.95 7.23
C ASN A 165 -80.78 22.49 7.96
N LEU A 166 -80.88 22.07 9.23
CA LEU A 166 -79.76 21.53 9.99
C LEU A 166 -79.27 20.20 9.41
N LEU A 167 -80.19 19.33 8.99
CA LEU A 167 -79.87 18.06 8.35
C LEU A 167 -79.14 18.28 7.02
N ALA A 168 -79.60 19.21 6.19
CA ALA A 168 -78.91 19.58 4.95
C ALA A 168 -77.48 20.09 5.22
N LYS A 169 -77.29 20.93 6.25
CA LYS A 169 -75.95 21.39 6.67
C LYS A 169 -75.07 20.23 7.16
N TYR A 170 -75.62 19.30 7.92
CA TYR A 170 -74.92 18.11 8.41
C TYR A 170 -74.46 17.23 7.25
N GLU A 171 -75.35 16.92 6.30
CA GLU A 171 -75.02 16.09 5.14
C GLU A 171 -74.00 16.77 4.22
N ASN A 172 -74.09 18.08 4.00
CA ASN A 172 -73.06 18.83 3.27
C ASN A 172 -71.69 18.72 3.95
N LYS A 173 -71.63 18.89 5.27
CA LYS A 173 -70.37 18.81 6.03
C LYS A 173 -69.78 17.40 6.02
N LYS A 174 -70.63 16.37 6.06
CA LYS A 174 -70.22 14.97 5.89
C LYS A 174 -69.64 14.71 4.50
N GLN A 175 -70.21 15.31 3.45
CA GLN A 175 -69.65 15.22 2.10
C GLN A 175 -68.29 15.94 1.98
N GLU A 176 -68.16 17.14 2.57
CA GLU A 176 -66.89 17.88 2.62
C GLU A 176 -65.79 17.06 3.33
N ILE A 177 -66.12 16.45 4.47
CA ILE A 177 -65.22 15.53 5.20
C ILE A 177 -64.78 14.38 4.29
N ALA A 178 -65.71 13.67 3.66
CA ALA A 178 -65.37 12.53 2.81
C ALA A 178 -64.50 12.93 1.61
N GLN A 179 -64.73 14.11 1.02
CA GLN A 179 -63.89 14.65 -0.06
C GLN A 179 -62.48 14.98 0.44
N LEU A 180 -62.37 15.58 1.62
CA LEU A 180 -61.08 15.95 2.20
C LEU A 180 -60.29 14.72 2.68
N GLU A 181 -60.94 13.71 3.24
CA GLU A 181 -60.32 12.42 3.59
C GLU A 181 -59.76 11.70 2.35
N ALA A 182 -60.52 11.72 1.24
CA ALA A 182 -60.06 11.19 -0.03
C ALA A 182 -58.84 11.97 -0.56
N LYS A 183 -58.85 13.30 -0.42
CA LYS A 183 -57.71 14.16 -0.78
C LYS A 183 -56.47 13.85 0.07
N ILE A 184 -56.63 13.76 1.39
CA ILE A 184 -55.56 13.40 2.34
C ILE A 184 -54.95 12.05 1.97
N THR A 185 -55.79 11.04 1.72
CA THR A 185 -55.34 9.72 1.28
C THR A 185 -54.51 9.78 -0.01
N GLY A 186 -54.93 10.60 -0.97
CA GLY A 186 -54.19 10.83 -2.21
C GLY A 186 -52.83 11.51 -1.98
N ILE A 187 -52.78 12.53 -1.12
CA ILE A 187 -51.53 13.23 -0.77
C ILE A 187 -50.58 12.28 -0.03
N THR A 188 -51.08 11.50 0.93
CA THR A 188 -50.26 10.52 1.67
C THR A 188 -49.66 9.49 0.73
N ALA A 189 -50.43 8.96 -0.22
CA ALA A 189 -49.91 8.05 -1.24
C ALA A 189 -48.84 8.70 -2.12
N ALA A 190 -49.01 9.99 -2.47
CA ALA A 190 -48.02 10.75 -3.21
C ALA A 190 -46.73 10.97 -2.39
N VAL A 191 -46.85 11.28 -1.10
CA VAL A 191 -45.73 11.42 -0.16
C VAL A 191 -44.94 10.12 -0.05
N ASP A 192 -45.62 8.99 0.14
CA ASP A 192 -44.98 7.67 0.25
C ASP A 192 -44.21 7.30 -1.02
N ALA A 193 -44.84 7.51 -2.18
CA ALA A 193 -44.18 7.30 -3.47
C ALA A 193 -42.95 8.22 -3.63
N LEU A 194 -43.04 9.47 -3.18
CA LEU A 194 -41.94 10.42 -3.30
C LEU A 194 -40.78 10.08 -2.37
N VAL A 195 -41.06 9.61 -1.15
CA VAL A 195 -40.05 9.12 -0.20
C VAL A 195 -39.33 7.90 -0.76
N GLN A 196 -40.04 6.97 -1.39
CA GLN A 196 -39.42 5.82 -2.07
C GLN A 196 -38.49 6.26 -3.20
N ASN A 197 -38.98 7.13 -4.10
CA ASN A 197 -38.16 7.68 -5.18
C ASN A 197 -36.92 8.40 -4.64
N LEU A 198 -37.05 9.22 -3.59
CA LEU A 198 -35.90 9.89 -2.98
C LEU A 198 -34.86 8.90 -2.45
N GLY A 199 -35.29 7.78 -1.87
CA GLY A 199 -34.39 6.71 -1.45
C GLY A 199 -33.63 6.09 -2.63
N GLU A 200 -34.31 5.83 -3.74
CA GLU A 200 -33.69 5.31 -4.97
C GLU A 200 -32.69 6.29 -5.57
N LEU A 201 -33.07 7.58 -5.68
CA LEU A 201 -32.19 8.64 -6.17
C LEU A 201 -30.96 8.81 -5.26
N GLN A 202 -31.13 8.69 -3.95
CA GLN A 202 -30.02 8.81 -3.00
C GLN A 202 -29.03 7.64 -3.14
N THR A 203 -29.53 6.42 -3.34
CA THR A 203 -28.71 5.25 -3.64
C THR A 203 -27.95 5.45 -4.95
N GLU A 204 -28.64 5.82 -6.03
CA GLU A 204 -28.01 6.05 -7.34
C GLU A 204 -26.92 7.13 -7.25
N LEU A 205 -27.20 8.24 -6.57
CA LEU A 205 -26.24 9.32 -6.36
C LEU A 205 -25.00 8.84 -5.60
N THR A 206 -25.19 7.99 -4.59
CA THR A 206 -24.10 7.44 -3.79
C THR A 206 -23.23 6.51 -4.63
N GLU A 207 -23.84 5.63 -5.42
CA GLU A 207 -23.14 4.74 -6.35
C GLU A 207 -22.32 5.54 -7.37
N LYS A 208 -22.93 6.54 -8.01
CA LYS A 208 -22.23 7.42 -8.96
C LYS A 208 -21.08 8.19 -8.32
N LYS A 209 -21.26 8.74 -7.12
CA LYS A 209 -20.18 9.42 -6.38
C LYS A 209 -19.04 8.45 -6.05
N SER A 210 -19.37 7.20 -5.69
CA SER A 210 -18.36 6.19 -5.40
C SER A 210 -17.60 5.77 -6.64
N GLU A 211 -18.28 5.56 -7.77
CA GLU A 211 -17.68 5.24 -9.06
C GLU A 211 -16.74 6.37 -9.53
N PHE A 212 -17.22 7.61 -9.49
CA PHE A 212 -16.41 8.78 -9.80
C PHE A 212 -15.15 8.86 -8.93
N THR A 213 -15.29 8.64 -7.62
CA THR A 213 -14.16 8.66 -6.69
C THR A 213 -13.14 7.56 -7.02
N ALA A 214 -13.61 6.37 -7.41
CA ALA A 214 -12.74 5.27 -7.82
C ALA A 214 -11.96 5.61 -9.09
N ILE A 215 -12.63 6.17 -10.12
CA ILE A 215 -12.00 6.63 -11.37
C ILE A 215 -10.95 7.71 -11.07
N MET A 216 -11.30 8.73 -10.29
CA MET A 216 -10.39 9.81 -9.93
C MET A 216 -9.16 9.31 -9.18
N ARG A 217 -9.32 8.35 -8.27
CA ARG A 217 -8.20 7.73 -7.55
C ARG A 217 -7.26 6.98 -8.50
N ASP A 218 -7.81 6.32 -9.52
CA ASP A 218 -7.02 5.61 -10.51
C ASP A 218 -6.24 6.58 -11.41
N VAL A 219 -6.86 7.69 -11.84
CA VAL A 219 -6.19 8.79 -12.56
C VAL A 219 -5.07 9.37 -11.71
N GLU A 220 -5.34 9.76 -10.46
CA GLU A 220 -4.33 10.35 -9.56
C GLU A 220 -3.16 9.39 -9.30
N ARG A 221 -3.44 8.09 -9.12
CA ARG A 221 -2.40 7.07 -8.96
C ARG A 221 -1.50 6.99 -10.19
N LEU A 222 -2.08 7.00 -11.40
CA LEU A 222 -1.34 6.92 -12.65
C LEU A 222 -0.53 8.19 -12.91
N GLU A 223 -1.09 9.38 -12.67
CA GLU A 223 -0.37 10.65 -12.78
C GLU A 223 0.84 10.70 -11.83
N LYS A 224 0.64 10.30 -10.57
CA LYS A 224 1.72 10.23 -9.58
C LYS A 224 2.79 9.20 -9.94
N SER A 225 2.38 8.07 -10.50
CA SER A 225 3.31 7.06 -11.01
C SER A 225 4.12 7.64 -12.17
N HIS A 226 3.46 8.24 -13.16
CA HIS A 226 4.10 8.89 -14.30
C HIS A 226 5.13 9.92 -13.86
N SER A 227 4.79 10.80 -12.92
CA SER A 227 5.71 11.82 -12.42
C SER A 227 6.93 11.19 -11.74
N LEU A 228 6.72 10.17 -10.92
CA LEU A 228 7.81 9.47 -10.21
C LEU A 228 8.75 8.76 -11.20
N PHE A 229 8.21 8.02 -12.17
CA PHE A 229 9.02 7.33 -13.17
C PHE A 229 9.75 8.30 -14.10
N SER A 230 9.10 9.41 -14.48
CA SER A 230 9.72 10.48 -15.27
C SER A 230 10.86 11.15 -14.52
N GLU A 231 10.69 11.42 -13.22
CA GLU A 231 11.76 11.95 -12.36
C GLU A 231 12.92 10.96 -12.25
N ARG A 232 12.64 9.67 -12.04
CA ARG A 232 13.67 8.62 -12.01
C ARG A 232 14.40 8.51 -13.33
N LEU A 233 13.70 8.55 -14.46
CA LEU A 233 14.30 8.54 -15.79
C LEU A 233 15.24 9.73 -15.97
N ALA A 234 14.79 10.94 -15.62
CA ALA A 234 15.61 12.14 -15.70
C ALA A 234 16.87 12.02 -14.82
N GLN A 235 16.74 11.54 -13.58
CA GLN A 235 17.87 11.27 -12.69
C GLN A 235 18.86 10.26 -13.33
N THR A 236 18.36 9.13 -13.84
CA THR A 236 19.19 8.09 -14.47
C THR A 236 19.91 8.59 -15.72
N GLN A 237 19.24 9.38 -16.57
CA GLN A 237 19.84 10.01 -17.75
C GLN A 237 20.91 11.05 -17.36
N ILE A 238 20.68 11.80 -16.29
CA ILE A 238 21.70 12.69 -15.72
C ILE A 238 22.91 11.86 -15.26
N TYR A 239 22.71 10.76 -14.53
CA TYR A 239 23.83 9.88 -14.12
C TYR A 239 24.57 9.25 -15.30
N GLU A 240 23.87 8.87 -16.37
CA GLU A 240 24.46 8.37 -17.62
C GLU A 240 25.30 9.45 -18.31
N SER A 241 24.80 10.70 -18.36
CA SER A 241 25.45 11.82 -19.06
C SER A 241 26.62 12.45 -18.30
N ILE A 242 26.68 12.35 -16.97
CA ILE A 242 27.79 12.91 -16.16
C ILE A 242 29.11 12.13 -16.38
N ASN A 243 29.17 11.11 -17.24
CA ASN A 243 30.38 10.27 -17.43
C ASN A 243 30.87 9.61 -16.13
N ILE A 244 30.01 9.44 -15.11
CA ILE A 244 30.26 8.51 -13.98
C ILE A 244 30.10 7.04 -14.42
N GLY A 245 30.25 6.79 -15.73
CA GLY A 245 30.78 5.51 -16.19
C GLY A 245 32.21 5.30 -15.71
N GLU A 246 32.95 6.35 -15.34
CA GLU A 246 34.14 6.23 -14.50
C GLU A 246 33.70 5.65 -13.15
N THR A 247 33.95 4.36 -13.00
CA THR A 247 33.82 3.62 -11.75
C THR A 247 34.31 4.44 -10.56
N ASN A 248 33.64 4.32 -9.39
CA ASN A 248 34.17 4.80 -8.09
C ASN A 248 35.53 4.16 -7.70
N LEU A 249 36.16 3.40 -8.59
CA LEU A 249 37.47 2.81 -8.46
C LEU A 249 38.49 3.78 -9.06
N LEU A 250 39.29 4.39 -8.18
CA LEU A 250 40.43 5.23 -8.56
C LEU A 250 41.71 4.38 -8.45
N ILE A 251 42.59 4.49 -9.45
CA ILE A 251 43.95 3.95 -9.32
C ILE A 251 44.70 4.82 -8.29
N VAL A 252 44.94 4.26 -7.10
CA VAL A 252 45.62 4.98 -6.00
C VAL A 252 47.13 4.99 -6.19
N ALA A 253 47.70 3.89 -6.71
CA ALA A 253 49.13 3.77 -6.99
C ALA A 253 49.36 2.90 -8.24
N PRO A 254 50.26 3.30 -9.16
CA PRO A 254 50.68 2.45 -10.28
C PRO A 254 51.53 1.27 -9.79
N ALA A 255 51.66 0.22 -10.60
CA ALA A 255 52.51 -0.91 -10.26
C ALA A 255 54.00 -0.48 -10.20
N LEU A 256 54.68 -0.81 -9.11
CA LEU A 256 56.10 -0.49 -8.91
C LEU A 256 56.99 -1.64 -9.37
N GLU A 257 58.09 -1.31 -10.03
CA GLU A 257 59.12 -2.30 -10.37
C GLU A 257 59.79 -2.86 -9.10
N PRO A 258 59.84 -4.19 -8.93
CA PRO A 258 60.46 -4.78 -7.76
C PRO A 258 61.98 -4.62 -7.83
N THR A 259 62.56 -3.94 -6.85
CA THR A 259 64.01 -3.73 -6.72
C THR A 259 64.76 -4.97 -6.21
N SER A 260 64.04 -6.00 -5.76
CA SER A 260 64.61 -7.26 -5.30
C SER A 260 63.72 -8.46 -5.65
N PRO A 261 64.30 -9.64 -5.93
CA PRO A 261 63.54 -10.83 -6.30
C PRO A 261 62.75 -11.38 -5.11
N PHE A 262 61.44 -11.58 -5.32
CA PHE A 262 60.52 -12.12 -4.31
C PHE A 262 60.88 -13.57 -3.90
N LYS A 263 61.38 -14.39 -4.85
CA LYS A 263 61.83 -15.78 -4.63
C LYS A 263 62.95 -16.14 -5.62
N PRO A 264 63.87 -17.07 -5.28
CA PRO A 264 64.02 -17.76 -3.99
C PRO A 264 64.85 -16.96 -2.96
N ASN A 265 64.54 -17.14 -1.67
CA ASN A 265 65.30 -16.54 -0.57
C ASN A 265 66.66 -17.24 -0.43
N LYS A 266 67.67 -16.80 -1.18
CA LYS A 266 69.02 -17.41 -1.22
C LYS A 266 69.60 -17.64 0.19
N LYS A 267 69.47 -16.67 1.09
CA LYS A 267 69.95 -16.79 2.48
C LYS A 267 69.28 -17.94 3.24
N LEU A 268 67.96 -18.06 3.15
CA LEU A 268 67.20 -19.13 3.80
C LEU A 268 67.59 -20.49 3.22
N ASN A 269 67.68 -20.60 1.89
CA ASN A 269 68.05 -21.85 1.23
C ASN A 269 69.47 -22.29 1.59
N ILE A 270 70.42 -21.35 1.68
CA ILE A 270 71.80 -21.64 2.12
C ILE A 270 71.83 -22.08 3.58
N ALA A 271 71.06 -21.43 4.47
CA ALA A 271 70.97 -21.82 5.87
C ALA A 271 70.40 -23.25 6.03
N ILE A 272 69.33 -23.57 5.30
CA ILE A 272 68.75 -24.93 5.28
C ILE A 272 69.77 -25.94 4.76
N ALA A 273 70.47 -25.64 3.66
CA ALA A 273 71.49 -26.52 3.10
C ALA A 273 72.66 -26.76 4.07
N PHE A 274 73.10 -25.72 4.80
CA PHE A 274 74.16 -25.83 5.80
C PHE A 274 73.75 -26.73 6.98
N VAL A 275 72.54 -26.54 7.52
CA VAL A 275 72.01 -27.37 8.61
C VAL A 275 71.88 -28.83 8.18
N LEU A 276 71.38 -29.07 6.96
CA LEU A 276 71.29 -30.42 6.39
C LEU A 276 72.67 -31.07 6.23
N ALA A 277 73.67 -30.34 5.73
CA ALA A 277 75.03 -30.84 5.59
C ALA A 277 75.65 -31.22 6.94
N LEU A 278 75.42 -30.41 7.98
CA LEU A 278 75.90 -30.68 9.34
C LEU A 278 75.23 -31.93 9.93
N MET A 279 73.91 -32.07 9.77
CA MET A 279 73.19 -33.28 10.18
C MET A 279 73.74 -34.53 9.49
N VAL A 280 73.95 -34.47 8.17
CA VAL A 280 74.51 -35.59 7.40
C VAL A 280 75.95 -35.90 7.83
N GLY A 281 76.78 -34.89 8.10
CA GLY A 281 78.14 -35.06 8.58
C GLY A 281 78.22 -35.73 9.96
N VAL A 282 77.37 -35.31 10.90
CA VAL A 282 77.27 -35.94 12.22
C VAL A 282 76.78 -37.38 12.10
N PHE A 283 75.75 -37.61 11.28
CA PHE A 283 75.21 -38.95 11.03
C PHE A 283 76.27 -39.90 10.42
N LEU A 284 77.06 -39.41 9.45
CA LEU A 284 78.19 -40.15 8.88
C LEU A 284 79.28 -40.45 9.92
N ALA A 285 79.60 -39.51 10.81
CA ALA A 285 80.56 -39.73 11.88
C ALA A 285 80.10 -40.84 12.84
N PHE A 286 78.80 -40.88 13.18
CA PHE A 286 78.23 -41.98 13.98
C PHE A 286 78.26 -43.33 13.25
N ILE A 287 77.97 -43.36 11.94
CA ILE A 287 78.09 -44.59 11.15
C ILE A 287 79.55 -45.07 11.12
N LEU A 288 80.50 -44.17 10.88
CA LEU A 288 81.92 -44.51 10.87
C LEU A 288 82.39 -45.07 12.22
N GLU A 289 81.95 -44.49 13.35
CA GLU A 289 82.27 -45.03 14.68
C GLU A 289 81.55 -46.36 14.95
N PHE A 290 80.31 -46.54 14.49
CA PHE A 290 79.58 -47.80 14.66
C PHE A 290 80.23 -48.98 13.91
N PHE A 291 80.87 -48.71 12.77
CA PHE A 291 81.65 -49.70 12.00
C PHE A 291 83.14 -49.75 12.39
N ASP A 292 83.58 -48.97 13.39
CA ASP A 292 84.96 -49.04 13.89
C ASP A 292 85.09 -50.17 14.93
N ASP A 293 85.63 -51.31 14.51
CA ASP A 293 85.84 -52.50 15.36
C ASP A 293 87.09 -52.43 16.26
N ASN A 294 87.70 -51.24 16.44
CA ASN A 294 88.87 -51.09 17.30
C ASN A 294 88.51 -51.12 18.80
N ILE A 295 89.20 -51.99 19.55
CA ILE A 295 89.13 -52.06 21.01
C ILE A 295 89.91 -50.89 21.60
N LYS A 296 89.22 -49.82 22.02
CA LYS A 296 89.87 -48.59 22.53
C LYS A 296 89.87 -48.51 24.05
N ASN A 297 88.85 -49.08 24.71
CA ASN A 297 88.68 -48.99 26.16
C ASN A 297 88.60 -50.36 26.83
N ALA A 298 88.79 -50.38 28.16
CA ALA A 298 88.70 -51.59 28.96
C ALA A 298 87.29 -52.22 28.91
N GLU A 299 86.24 -51.41 28.76
CA GLU A 299 84.88 -51.92 28.54
C GLU A 299 84.73 -52.70 27.21
N ASP A 300 85.45 -52.30 26.15
CA ASP A 300 85.39 -52.98 24.84
C ASP A 300 85.99 -54.39 24.93
N VAL A 301 87.09 -54.56 25.68
CA VAL A 301 87.71 -55.88 25.94
C VAL A 301 86.71 -56.82 26.61
N LYS A 302 86.02 -56.34 27.65
CA LYS A 302 85.03 -57.15 28.37
C LYS A 302 83.84 -57.51 27.46
N ARG A 303 83.39 -56.58 26.60
CA ARG A 303 82.21 -56.78 25.76
C ARG A 303 82.44 -57.73 24.58
N TYR A 304 83.62 -57.69 23.95
CA TYR A 304 83.93 -58.53 22.79
C TYR A 304 84.57 -59.88 23.15
N LEU A 305 85.37 -59.94 24.21
CA LEU A 305 86.14 -61.14 24.57
C LEU A 305 85.57 -61.88 25.77
N ASP A 306 84.56 -61.32 26.47
CA ASP A 306 83.89 -61.87 27.67
C ASP A 306 84.85 -62.28 28.80
N LEU A 307 86.04 -61.66 28.81
CA LEU A 307 87.09 -61.91 29.79
C LEU A 307 87.10 -60.79 30.84
N PRO A 308 87.25 -61.13 32.15
CA PRO A 308 87.40 -60.13 33.19
C PRO A 308 88.74 -59.38 33.02
N VAL A 309 88.69 -58.06 32.91
CA VAL A 309 89.87 -57.20 32.84
C VAL A 309 90.55 -57.20 34.21
N MET A 310 91.67 -57.92 34.30
CA MET A 310 92.40 -58.17 35.56
C MET A 310 93.26 -56.98 36.03
N GLY A 311 93.39 -55.93 35.22
CA GLY A 311 94.13 -54.71 35.55
C GLY A 311 94.57 -53.96 34.28
N SER A 312 94.61 -52.64 34.34
CA SER A 312 95.11 -51.79 33.26
C SER A 312 96.52 -51.32 33.57
N ILE A 313 97.42 -51.41 32.59
CA ILE A 313 98.75 -50.81 32.69
C ILE A 313 98.65 -49.41 32.08
N PRO A 314 98.73 -48.34 32.87
CA PRO A 314 98.71 -47.00 32.33
C PRO A 314 99.96 -46.78 31.47
N LYS A 315 99.76 -46.34 30.23
CA LYS A 315 100.84 -45.96 29.33
C LYS A 315 101.45 -44.65 29.86
N ILE A 316 102.57 -44.74 30.57
CA ILE A 316 103.32 -43.58 31.06
C ILE A 316 103.98 -42.92 29.85
N ASP A 317 103.58 -41.68 29.56
CA ASP A 317 104.10 -40.87 28.47
C ASP A 317 105.53 -40.40 28.80
N SER A 318 106.52 -40.92 28.07
CA SER A 318 107.94 -40.59 28.22
C SER A 318 108.32 -39.38 27.36
N SER A 319 107.63 -38.26 27.56
CA SER A 319 108.08 -36.95 27.07
C SER A 319 108.47 -36.05 28.24
N VAL A 320 109.65 -36.31 28.83
CA VAL A 320 110.35 -35.33 29.65
C VAL A 320 110.79 -34.19 28.73
N LYS A 321 109.96 -33.15 28.61
CA LYS A 321 110.32 -31.89 27.94
C LYS A 321 111.23 -31.08 28.86
N THR A 322 112.51 -31.07 28.52
CA THR A 322 113.52 -30.17 29.08
C THR A 322 113.07 -28.72 28.87
N ARG A 323 112.95 -27.95 29.96
CA ARG A 323 112.79 -26.49 29.91
C ARG A 323 113.99 -25.87 29.18
N ARG A 324 113.74 -25.13 28.09
CA ARG A 324 114.61 -24.02 27.69
C ARG A 324 113.95 -22.73 28.15
N VAL A 325 114.62 -22.08 29.09
CA VAL A 325 114.40 -20.69 29.50
C VAL A 325 115.17 -19.84 28.50
N TYR A 326 114.50 -18.93 27.83
CA TYR A 326 114.98 -17.60 27.42
C TYR A 326 113.76 -16.71 27.23
#